data_AF-A0A930EEU4-F1
#
_entry.id   AF-A0A930EEU4-F1
#
_cell.length_a   1.000
_cell.length_b   1.000
_cell.length_c   1.000
_cell.angle_alpha   90.00
_cell.angle_beta   90.00
_cell.angle_gamma   90.00
#
_symmetry.space_group_name_H-M   'P 1'
#
loop_
_entity.id
_entity.type
_entity.pdbx_description
1 polymer ?
#
loop_
_entity_poly.entity_id
_entity_poly.type
_entity_poly.pdbx_seq_one_letter_code
_entity_poly.pdbx_strand_id
1 'polypeptide(L)'
;MNIQEAKNQVKYSVISYLSKDEFGEYKIQVERQRPIFLVGPPGVGKTEIMSQVAEEMDIALVSYSMTHHTRQSAIGLPFISEHQYGDDSYRTTEYTMSEIIASVYDKMEETGKMEGILFLDEINCVSETLAPAMLQFLQMKVFGR
;
A
#
# COMPACT_ATOMS: atom_id res chain seq x y z
N MET A 1 10.96 21.03 -7.19
CA MET A 1 9.91 20.05 -7.46
C MET A 1 8.60 20.59 -6.94
N ASN A 2 7.63 20.87 -7.81
CA ASN A 2 6.28 21.27 -7.42
C ASN A 2 5.33 20.06 -7.36
N ILE A 3 4.11 20.26 -6.90
CA ILE A 3 3.12 19.18 -6.71
C ILE A 3 2.72 18.50 -8.03
N GLN A 4 2.66 19.26 -9.12
CA GLN A 4 2.35 18.76 -10.45
C GLN A 4 3.49 17.87 -10.99
N GLU A 5 4.73 18.27 -10.76
CA GLU A 5 5.91 17.48 -11.10
C GLU A 5 5.93 16.18 -10.30
N ALA A 6 5.61 16.22 -9.00
CA ALA A 6 5.51 15.01 -8.17
C ALA A 6 4.44 14.05 -8.69
N LYS A 7 3.25 14.55 -9.05
CA LYS A 7 2.19 13.75 -9.68
C LYS A 7 2.68 13.08 -10.97
N ASN A 8 3.33 13.84 -11.86
CA ASN A 8 3.85 13.31 -13.11
C ASN A 8 4.92 12.24 -12.87
N GLN A 9 5.81 12.42 -11.88
CA GLN A 9 6.82 11.41 -11.52
C GLN A 9 6.19 10.10 -11.05
N VAL A 10 5.17 10.17 -10.19
CA VAL A 10 4.41 8.99 -9.75
C VAL A 10 3.75 8.32 -10.95
N LYS A 11 3.07 9.09 -11.81
CA LYS A 11 2.41 8.59 -13.02
C LYS A 11 3.37 7.86 -13.95
N TYR A 12 4.51 8.47 -14.30
CA TYR A 12 5.48 7.84 -15.18
C TYR A 12 6.11 6.58 -14.57
N SER A 13 6.28 6.56 -13.25
CA SER A 13 6.77 5.37 -12.55
C SER A 13 5.75 4.23 -12.62
N VAL A 14 4.47 4.52 -12.38
CA VAL A 14 3.37 3.55 -12.52
C VAL A 14 3.29 3.02 -13.94
N ILE A 15 3.32 3.88 -14.95
CA ILE A 15 3.32 3.46 -16.37
C ILE A 15 4.50 2.52 -16.63
N SER A 16 5.70 2.86 -16.16
CA SER A 16 6.90 2.05 -16.37
C SER A 16 6.80 0.69 -15.68
N TYR A 17 6.24 0.65 -14.48
CA TYR A 17 6.10 -0.58 -13.68
C TYR A 17 4.98 -1.49 -14.17
N LEU A 18 3.88 -0.93 -14.70
CA LEU A 18 2.76 -1.71 -15.23
C LEU A 18 2.86 -1.99 -16.73
N SER A 19 3.85 -1.44 -17.42
CA SER A 19 4.08 -1.71 -18.84
C SER A 19 4.40 -3.19 -19.08
N LYS A 20 3.61 -3.82 -19.94
CA LYS A 20 3.79 -5.21 -20.38
C LYS A 20 4.36 -5.31 -21.78
N ASP A 21 5.08 -6.39 -22.06
CA ASP A 21 5.52 -6.75 -23.41
C ASP A 21 4.41 -7.47 -24.21
N GLU A 22 4.75 -7.96 -25.40
CA GLU A 22 3.81 -8.66 -26.29
C GLU A 22 3.32 -10.02 -25.74
N PHE A 23 4.00 -10.55 -24.71
CA PHE A 23 3.63 -11.80 -24.03
C PHE A 23 2.81 -11.55 -22.76
N GLY A 24 2.57 -10.29 -22.40
CA GLY A 24 1.86 -9.91 -21.18
C GLY A 24 2.73 -9.86 -19.93
N GLU A 25 4.05 -10.00 -20.07
CA GLU A 25 5.00 -9.94 -18.96
C GLU A 25 5.40 -8.50 -18.64
N TYR A 26 5.60 -8.18 -17.36
CA TYR A 26 6.06 -6.84 -16.98
C TYR A 26 7.46 -6.57 -17.54
N LYS A 27 7.60 -5.48 -18.32
CA LYS A 27 8.89 -5.04 -18.87
C LYS A 27 9.93 -4.78 -17.78
N ILE A 28 9.48 -4.26 -16.63
CA ILE A 28 10.27 -4.18 -15.40
C ILE A 28 9.76 -5.27 -14.46
N GLN A 29 10.54 -6.33 -14.30
CA GLN A 29 10.25 -7.42 -13.38
C GLN A 29 9.87 -6.92 -11.99
N VAL A 30 8.88 -7.55 -11.36
CA VAL A 30 8.30 -7.14 -10.06
C VAL A 30 9.37 -6.97 -9.00
N GLU A 31 10.40 -7.83 -8.97
CA GLU A 31 11.52 -7.79 -8.02
C GLU A 31 12.38 -6.52 -8.17
N ARG A 32 12.43 -5.95 -9.38
CA ARG A 32 13.21 -4.75 -9.72
C ARG A 32 12.44 -3.45 -9.53
N GLN A 33 11.11 -3.49 -9.48
CA GLN A 33 10.30 -2.32 -9.13
C GLN A 33 10.66 -1.87 -7.70
N ARG A 34 10.61 -0.57 -7.40
CA ARG A 34 10.98 -0.05 -6.08
C ARG A 34 9.86 0.82 -5.52
N PRO A 35 9.60 0.78 -4.20
CA PRO A 35 8.67 1.72 -3.57
C PRO A 35 9.08 3.16 -3.86
N ILE A 36 8.09 4.01 -4.13
CA ILE A 36 8.29 5.45 -4.33
C ILE A 36 8.12 6.13 -2.98
N PHE A 37 9.13 6.89 -2.56
CA PHE A 37 9.08 7.62 -1.29
C PHE A 37 8.66 9.07 -1.52
N LEU A 38 7.48 9.45 -1.02
CA LEU A 38 6.92 10.80 -1.21
C LEU A 38 7.05 11.66 0.06
N VAL A 39 8.04 12.56 0.06
CA VAL A 39 8.34 13.46 1.17
C VAL A 39 7.74 14.85 0.92
N GLY A 40 7.17 15.44 1.96
CA GLY A 40 6.52 16.76 1.90
C GLY A 40 5.74 17.05 3.19
N PRO A 41 5.36 18.31 3.43
CA PRO A 41 4.61 18.70 4.61
C PRO A 41 3.21 18.05 4.65
N PRO A 42 2.62 17.86 5.84
CA PRO A 42 1.23 17.41 5.96
C PRO A 42 0.27 18.33 5.21
N GLY A 43 -0.79 17.77 4.65
CA GLY A 43 -1.83 18.55 3.94
C GLY A 43 -1.44 19.06 2.55
N VAL A 44 -0.25 18.73 2.03
CA VAL A 44 0.20 19.15 0.68
C VAL A 44 -0.51 18.39 -0.47
N GLY A 45 -1.42 17.46 -0.17
CA GLY A 45 -2.17 16.70 -1.16
C GLY A 45 -1.46 15.43 -1.67
N LYS A 46 -0.62 14.78 -0.84
CA LYS A 46 0.05 13.53 -1.22
C LYS A 46 -0.95 12.41 -1.57
N THR A 47 -1.94 12.20 -0.71
CA THR A 47 -3.01 11.21 -0.91
C THR A 47 -3.84 11.54 -2.15
N GLU A 48 -4.11 12.83 -2.36
CA GLU A 48 -4.85 13.34 -3.51
C GLU A 48 -4.12 13.06 -4.83
N ILE A 49 -2.78 13.24 -4.87
CA ILE A 49 -1.97 12.84 -6.01
C ILE A 49 -2.17 11.36 -6.34
N MET A 50 -2.13 10.48 -5.33
CA MET A 50 -2.27 9.04 -5.55
C MET A 50 -3.63 8.69 -6.12
N SER A 51 -4.69 9.31 -5.61
CA SER A 51 -6.07 9.18 -6.14
C SER A 51 -6.15 9.57 -7.60
N GLN A 52 -5.64 10.75 -7.95
CA GLN A 52 -5.68 11.23 -9.33
C GLN A 52 -4.87 10.35 -10.28
N VAL A 53 -3.70 9.86 -9.85
CA VAL A 53 -2.91 8.94 -10.69
C VAL A 53 -3.63 7.61 -10.89
N ALA A 54 -4.23 7.05 -9.83
CA ALA A 54 -4.96 5.79 -9.93
C ALA A 54 -6.18 5.91 -10.87
N GLU A 55 -6.91 7.02 -10.77
CA GLU A 55 -8.05 7.32 -11.65
C GLU A 55 -7.61 7.51 -13.10
N GLU A 56 -6.57 8.32 -13.35
CA GLU A 56 -6.06 8.56 -14.71
C GLU A 56 -5.53 7.30 -15.39
N MET A 57 -5.03 6.33 -14.63
CA MET A 57 -4.47 5.07 -15.13
C MET A 57 -5.46 3.91 -15.08
N ASP A 58 -6.69 4.14 -14.60
CA ASP A 58 -7.71 3.13 -14.39
C ASP A 58 -7.24 1.91 -13.55
N ILE A 59 -6.47 2.17 -12.49
CA ILE A 59 -5.97 1.13 -11.57
C ILE A 59 -6.61 1.27 -10.18
N ALA A 60 -6.46 0.26 -9.32
CA ALA A 60 -6.94 0.32 -7.95
C ALA A 60 -6.07 1.26 -7.09
N LEU A 61 -6.66 1.85 -6.06
CA LEU A 61 -5.94 2.54 -4.98
C LEU A 61 -6.35 1.94 -3.64
N VAL A 62 -5.36 1.53 -2.88
CA VAL A 62 -5.50 1.18 -1.46
C VAL A 62 -4.68 2.19 -0.67
N SER A 63 -5.35 2.98 0.15
CA SER A 63 -4.70 3.97 1.01
C SER A 63 -4.78 3.49 2.45
N TYR A 64 -3.62 3.26 3.07
CA TYR A 64 -3.53 2.80 4.45
C TYR A 64 -2.68 3.79 5.25
N SER A 65 -3.24 4.33 6.33
CA SER A 65 -2.51 5.23 7.23
C SER A 65 -1.80 4.42 8.31
N MET A 66 -0.48 4.57 8.40
CA MET A 66 0.34 3.94 9.44
C MET A 66 0.30 4.71 10.76
N THR A 67 -0.62 5.68 10.93
CA THR A 67 -0.79 6.38 12.20
C THR A 67 -0.93 5.38 13.33
N HIS A 68 -0.10 5.53 14.38
CA HIS A 68 -0.44 4.91 15.66
C HIS A 68 -1.78 5.51 16.07
N HIS A 69 -2.88 4.76 15.96
CA HIS A 69 -4.07 5.15 16.68
C HIS A 69 -3.70 5.26 18.15
N THR A 70 -3.60 6.51 18.59
CA THR A 70 -3.45 6.95 19.97
C THR A 70 -4.76 6.70 20.75
N ARG A 71 -5.49 5.62 20.45
CA ARG A 71 -6.83 5.32 20.96
C ARG A 71 -7.04 3.87 21.45
N GLN A 72 -6.01 3.19 21.94
CA GLN A 72 -6.20 2.00 22.80
C GLN A 72 -5.36 1.97 24.08
N SER A 73 -4.67 3.05 24.43
CA SER A 73 -4.26 3.31 25.83
C SER A 73 -5.44 3.84 26.65
N ALA A 74 -6.49 3.01 26.73
CA ALA A 74 -7.42 3.02 27.85
C ALA A 74 -7.70 1.59 28.36
N ILE A 75 -7.53 0.56 27.51
CA ILE A 75 -7.88 -0.84 27.86
C ILE A 75 -6.76 -1.85 27.55
N GLY A 76 -5.75 -1.52 26.74
CA GLY A 76 -4.46 -2.24 26.74
C GLY A 76 -4.47 -3.69 26.23
N LEU A 77 -5.50 -4.14 25.52
CA LEU A 77 -5.55 -5.50 24.94
C LEU A 77 -5.85 -5.42 23.43
N PRO A 78 -5.04 -6.08 22.57
CA PRO A 78 -5.26 -6.12 21.13
C PRO A 78 -6.58 -6.83 20.81
N PHE A 79 -7.43 -6.20 20.00
CA PHE A 79 -8.65 -6.81 19.49
C PHE A 79 -8.29 -7.80 18.36
N ILE A 80 -8.65 -9.08 18.52
CA ILE A 80 -8.46 -10.11 17.50
C ILE A 80 -9.74 -10.19 16.68
N SER A 81 -9.67 -9.86 15.39
CA SER A 81 -10.73 -10.05 14.41
C SER A 81 -10.44 -11.28 13.53
N GLU A 82 -11.47 -12.03 13.17
CA GLU A 82 -11.35 -13.22 12.33
C GLU A 82 -11.83 -12.85 10.92
N HIS A 83 -10.96 -12.98 9.92
CA HIS A 83 -11.21 -12.64 8.52
C HIS A 83 -11.05 -13.89 7.65
N GLN A 84 -11.86 -14.02 6.61
CA GLN A 84 -11.78 -15.12 5.65
C GLN A 84 -11.18 -14.58 4.34
N TYR A 85 -10.01 -15.09 3.94
CA TYR A 85 -9.36 -14.74 2.68
C TYR A 85 -9.31 -15.98 1.79
N GLY A 86 -10.13 -16.01 0.74
CA GLY A 86 -10.33 -17.22 -0.06
C GLY A 86 -10.96 -18.35 0.76
N ASP A 87 -10.38 -19.54 0.72
CA ASP A 87 -10.84 -20.71 1.49
C ASP A 87 -10.30 -20.75 2.93
N ASP A 88 -9.42 -19.82 3.31
CA ASP A 88 -8.68 -19.85 4.57
C ASP A 88 -9.17 -18.78 5.57
N SER A 89 -9.28 -19.17 6.85
CA SER A 89 -9.63 -18.28 7.96
C SER A 89 -8.39 -17.77 8.70
N TYR A 90 -8.24 -16.45 8.84
CA TYR A 90 -7.12 -15.79 9.49
C TYR A 90 -7.56 -14.94 10.67
N ARG A 91 -6.85 -15.06 11.80
CA ARG A 91 -6.96 -14.12 12.91
C ARG A 91 -6.02 -12.96 12.70
N THR A 92 -6.58 -11.76 12.63
CA THR A 92 -5.88 -10.49 12.47
C THR A 92 -6.04 -9.71 13.75
N THR A 93 -4.95 -9.25 14.36
CA THR A 93 -5.06 -8.17 15.33
C THR A 93 -5.05 -6.85 14.58
N GLU A 94 -5.74 -5.85 15.10
CA GLU A 94 -5.41 -4.45 14.78
C GLU A 94 -3.88 -4.30 14.87
N TYR A 95 -3.26 -3.44 14.06
CA TYR A 95 -1.81 -3.22 14.02
C TYR A 95 -0.99 -4.24 13.20
N THR A 96 -1.60 -5.06 12.33
CA THR A 96 -0.83 -6.09 11.59
C THR A 96 -0.77 -5.86 10.10
N MET A 97 0.33 -6.34 9.49
CA MET A 97 0.48 -6.44 8.04
C MET A 97 -0.72 -7.12 7.36
N SER A 98 -1.45 -7.97 8.09
CA SER A 98 -2.67 -8.63 7.63
C SER A 98 -3.79 -7.68 7.22
N GLU A 99 -3.94 -6.52 7.88
CA GLU A 99 -4.98 -5.54 7.53
C GLU A 99 -4.70 -4.85 6.19
N ILE A 100 -3.42 -4.57 5.91
CA ILE A 100 -2.97 -4.05 4.62
C ILE A 100 -3.29 -5.06 3.51
N ILE A 101 -3.00 -6.35 3.76
CA ILE A 101 -3.28 -7.44 2.83
C ILE A 101 -4.78 -7.56 2.57
N ALA A 102 -5.58 -7.56 3.64
CA ALA A 102 -7.04 -7.59 3.58
C ALA A 102 -7.57 -6.52 2.64
N SER A 103 -7.15 -5.28 2.91
CA SER A 103 -7.58 -4.11 2.15
C SER A 103 -7.19 -4.20 0.68
N VAL A 104 -6.07 -4.86 0.36
CA VAL A 104 -5.68 -5.12 -1.03
C VAL A 104 -6.61 -6.14 -1.69
N TYR A 105 -6.85 -7.29 -1.06
CA TYR A 105 -7.73 -8.31 -1.61
C TYR A 105 -9.17 -7.85 -1.74
N ASP A 106 -9.72 -7.20 -0.70
CA ASP A 106 -11.05 -6.61 -0.72
C ASP A 106 -11.19 -5.63 -1.88
N LYS A 107 -10.14 -4.82 -2.14
CA LYS A 107 -10.15 -3.86 -3.26
C LYS A 107 -10.08 -4.54 -4.61
N MET A 108 -9.32 -5.63 -4.73
CA MET A 108 -9.27 -6.43 -5.95
C MET A 108 -10.64 -7.06 -6.25
N GLU A 109 -11.33 -7.57 -5.24
CA GLU A 109 -12.68 -8.14 -5.38
C GLU A 109 -13.72 -7.07 -5.73
N GLU A 110 -13.72 -5.94 -5.02
CA GLU A 110 -14.66 -4.83 -5.24
C GLU A 110 -14.55 -4.24 -6.65
N THR A 111 -13.32 -4.09 -7.15
CA THR A 111 -13.05 -3.37 -8.41
C THR A 111 -12.81 -4.29 -9.61
N GLY A 112 -12.53 -5.56 -9.39
CA GLY A 112 -12.03 -6.48 -10.42
C GLY A 112 -10.64 -6.13 -10.96
N LYS A 113 -9.94 -5.15 -10.36
CA LYS A 113 -8.63 -4.69 -10.82
C LYS A 113 -7.52 -5.48 -10.15
N MET A 114 -6.67 -6.09 -10.98
CA MET A 114 -5.50 -6.87 -10.53
C MET A 114 -4.25 -6.01 -10.35
N GLU A 115 -4.30 -4.73 -10.73
CA GLU A 115 -3.18 -3.79 -10.65
C GLU A 115 -3.62 -2.52 -9.92
N GLY A 116 -2.72 -1.95 -9.12
CA GLY A 116 -3.03 -0.80 -8.27
C GLY A 116 -1.84 -0.19 -7.56
N ILE A 117 -2.14 0.89 -6.84
CA ILE A 117 -1.20 1.57 -5.93
C ILE A 117 -1.58 1.19 -4.50
N LEU A 118 -0.62 0.64 -3.77
CA LEU A 118 -0.67 0.59 -2.30
C LEU A 118 0.04 1.83 -1.75
N PHE A 119 -0.73 2.77 -1.22
CA PHE A 119 -0.23 3.99 -0.59
C PHE A 119 -0.21 3.85 0.92
N LEU A 120 1.00 3.75 1.49
CA LEU A 120 1.23 3.73 2.93
C LEU A 120 1.53 5.14 3.41
N ASP A 121 0.53 5.81 3.98
CA ASP A 121 0.68 7.16 4.51
C ASP A 121 1.27 7.14 5.92
N GLU A 122 2.00 8.20 6.27
CA GLU A 122 2.64 8.35 7.58
C GLU A 122 3.52 7.16 8.00
N ILE A 123 4.26 6.54 7.07
CA ILE A 123 5.16 5.40 7.35
C ILE A 123 6.21 5.68 8.43
N ASN A 124 6.52 6.96 8.69
CA ASN A 124 7.39 7.39 9.79
C ASN A 124 6.75 7.19 11.18
N CYS A 125 5.44 6.95 11.24
CA CYS A 125 4.68 6.63 12.43
C CYS A 125 4.62 5.12 12.67
N VAL A 126 5.41 4.27 12.00
CA VAL A 126 5.45 2.84 12.31
C VAL A 126 6.13 2.59 13.67
N SER A 127 5.59 1.65 14.47
CA SER A 127 6.18 1.28 15.76
C SER A 127 7.56 0.67 15.59
N GLU A 128 8.42 0.81 16.61
CA GLU A 128 9.75 0.18 16.60
C GLU A 128 9.66 -1.35 16.43
N THR A 129 8.63 -1.98 17.00
CA THR A 129 8.39 -3.41 16.89
C THR A 129 7.98 -3.86 15.48
N LEU A 130 7.31 -3.00 14.70
CA LEU A 130 6.85 -3.30 13.34
C LEU A 130 7.85 -2.84 12.26
N ALA A 131 8.79 -1.97 12.59
CA ALA A 131 9.75 -1.44 11.62
C ALA A 131 10.54 -2.54 10.87
N PRO A 132 11.05 -3.61 11.51
CA PRO A 132 11.74 -4.69 10.79
C PRO A 132 10.85 -5.41 9.78
N ALA A 133 9.61 -5.72 10.17
CA ALA A 133 8.64 -6.40 9.31
C ALA A 133 8.24 -5.50 8.11
N MET A 134 8.05 -4.21 8.36
CA MET A 134 7.74 -3.24 7.31
C MET A 134 8.90 -3.07 6.33
N LEU A 135 10.15 -3.00 6.81
CA LEU A 135 11.33 -2.96 5.95
C LEU A 135 11.45 -4.21 5.09
N GLN A 136 11.22 -5.39 5.67
CA GLN A 136 11.22 -6.64 4.92
C GLN A 136 10.12 -6.65 3.85
N PHE A 137 8.92 -6.18 4.18
CA PHE A 137 7.82 -6.04 3.23
C PHE A 137 8.19 -5.13 2.06
N LEU A 138 8.71 -3.92 2.32
CA LEU A 138 9.09 -2.97 1.29
C LEU A 138 10.21 -3.48 0.38
N GLN A 139 11.13 -4.29 0.91
CA GLN A 139 12.22 -4.88 0.14
C GLN A 139 11.77 -6.06 -0.72
N MET A 140 11.03 -6.98 -0.11
CA MET A 140 10.70 -8.26 -0.72
C MET A 140 9.40 -8.22 -1.52
N LYS A 141 8.51 -7.25 -1.25
CA LYS A 141 7.16 -7.12 -1.84
C LYS A 141 6.31 -8.38 -1.64
N VAL A 142 6.57 -9.10 -0.56
CA VAL A 142 5.81 -10.28 -0.17
C VAL A 142 5.31 -10.08 1.24
N PHE A 143 4.12 -10.60 1.50
CA PHE A 143 3.50 -10.55 2.81
C PHE A 143 3.59 -11.93 3.48
N GLY A 144 4.23 -11.99 4.65
CA GLY A 144 4.38 -13.24 5.39
C GLY A 144 5.19 -14.32 4.64
N ARG A 145 5.48 -15.40 5.35
CA ARG A 145 5.90 -16.70 4.80
C ARG A 145 5.13 -17.77 5.54
#